data_AF-A0A1P8U9E8-F1
#
_entry.id   AF-A0A1P8U9E8-F1
#
_cell.length_a   1.000
_cell.length_b   1.000
_cell.length_c   1.000
_cell.angle_alpha   90.00
_cell.angle_beta   90.00
_cell.angle_gamma   90.00
#
_symmetry.space_group_name_H-M   'P 1'
#
loop_
_entity.id
_entity.type
_entity.pdbx_description
1 polymer ?
#
loop_
_entity_poly.entity_id
_entity_poly.type
_entity_poly.pdbx_seq_one_letter_code
_entity_poly.pdbx_strand_id
1 'polypeptide(L)'
;MTTPAEIAAESATSAFDLAALIPLGAVLSLIGVLIAAAWAARSAMIVRLLDSQRAAADRFAAYQQDAVAAINELGLSMARYIEQAQDAVKRGAADAIKAAPEPAPDQIKFDVSLDPEWQARVTRATDAWRLILARGHAFAGNGVHDALAAVDEQRAVVVGHLNKHRFGDAKSAVDRLREYESRQVYRRLQVVALEREVTMMRLVQTRRLRREMKRAEAFAIEQLQRGEQMIADAEREHRNGGTPQTGA
;
A
#
# COMPACT_ATOMS: atom_id res chain seq x y z
N MET A 1 42.60 45.12 -78.89
CA MET A 1 43.45 43.94 -78.62
C MET A 1 43.35 43.66 -77.14
N THR A 2 42.45 42.75 -76.78
CA THR A 2 42.15 42.33 -75.41
C THR A 2 42.71 40.93 -75.23
N THR A 3 43.62 40.76 -74.28
CA THR A 3 44.35 39.51 -74.03
C THR A 3 43.40 38.44 -73.44
N PRO A 4 43.48 37.16 -73.82
CA PRO A 4 42.56 36.09 -73.36
C PRO A 4 42.78 35.64 -71.90
N ALA A 5 43.51 36.41 -71.09
CA ALA A 5 43.85 36.05 -69.71
C ALA A 5 42.89 36.68 -68.69
N GLU A 6 42.06 37.65 -69.09
CA GLU A 6 41.24 38.43 -68.15
C GLU A 6 39.85 37.85 -67.90
N ILE A 7 39.41 36.85 -68.68
CA ILE A 7 38.11 36.16 -68.47
C ILE A 7 38.28 34.93 -67.54
N ALA A 8 39.50 34.51 -67.23
CA ALA A 8 39.76 33.35 -66.37
C ALA A 8 39.80 33.68 -64.86
N ALA A 9 39.82 34.96 -64.47
CA ALA A 9 39.99 35.36 -63.07
C ALA A 9 38.67 35.60 -62.30
N GLU A 10 37.52 35.66 -62.97
CA GLU A 10 36.23 35.95 -62.29
C GLU A 10 35.39 34.71 -61.95
N SER A 11 35.82 33.51 -62.36
CA SER A 11 35.08 32.27 -62.07
C SER A 11 35.72 31.37 -61.00
N ALA A 12 36.82 31.80 -60.37
CA ALA A 12 37.54 30.98 -59.38
C ALA A 12 37.26 31.36 -57.91
N THR A 13 36.53 32.43 -57.64
CA THR A 13 36.27 32.92 -56.26
C THR A 13 34.90 32.56 -55.69
N SER A 14 34.01 31.88 -56.43
CA SER A 14 32.70 31.44 -55.93
C SER A 14 32.60 29.94 -55.61
N ALA A 15 33.60 29.14 -55.99
CA ALA A 15 33.60 27.69 -55.75
C ALA A 15 34.14 27.29 -54.36
N PHE A 16 34.87 28.18 -53.68
CA PHE A 16 35.53 27.87 -52.40
C PHE A 16 34.63 28.02 -51.16
N ASP A 17 33.42 28.57 -51.29
CA ASP A 17 32.51 28.73 -50.15
C ASP A 17 31.43 27.63 -50.07
N LEU A 18 30.98 27.06 -51.19
CA LEU A 18 29.97 25.98 -51.13
C LEU A 18 30.55 24.65 -50.64
N ALA A 19 31.77 24.30 -51.06
CA ALA A 19 32.44 23.05 -50.69
C ALA A 19 32.91 23.02 -49.22
N ALA A 20 33.16 24.18 -48.62
CA ALA A 20 33.45 24.33 -47.19
C ALA A 20 32.17 24.36 -46.32
N LEU A 21 31.04 24.80 -46.89
CA LEU A 21 29.72 24.76 -46.25
C LEU A 21 29.08 23.36 -46.23
N ILE A 22 29.37 22.48 -47.20
CA ILE A 22 28.87 21.09 -47.25
C ILE A 22 29.27 20.27 -46.00
N PRO A 23 30.56 20.21 -45.58
CA PRO A 23 30.94 19.50 -44.37
C PRO A 23 30.37 20.17 -43.11
N LEU A 24 30.24 21.50 -43.10
CA LEU A 24 29.66 22.23 -41.97
C LEU A 24 28.15 21.95 -41.82
N GLY A 25 27.41 21.92 -42.93
CA GLY A 25 26.00 21.53 -42.99
C GLY A 25 25.79 20.06 -42.63
N ALA A 26 26.67 19.17 -43.07
CA ALA A 26 26.66 17.76 -42.69
C ALA A 26 26.92 17.59 -41.17
N VAL A 27 27.88 18.31 -40.60
CA VAL A 27 28.16 18.30 -39.16
C VAL A 27 27.00 18.88 -38.35
N LEU A 28 26.39 19.98 -38.80
CA LEU A 28 25.20 20.55 -38.15
C LEU A 28 23.99 19.62 -38.24
N SER A 29 23.80 18.92 -39.36
CA SER A 29 22.74 17.91 -39.51
C SER A 29 22.98 16.70 -38.61
N LEU A 30 24.22 16.25 -38.47
CA LEU A 30 24.61 15.17 -37.56
C LEU A 30 24.39 15.59 -36.09
N ILE A 31 24.77 16.81 -35.72
CA ILE A 31 24.50 17.37 -34.38
C ILE A 31 22.99 17.44 -34.13
N GLY A 32 22.19 17.89 -35.10
CA GLY A 32 20.74 17.92 -35.02
C GLY A 32 20.13 16.52 -34.81
N VAL A 33 20.59 15.51 -35.56
CA VAL A 33 20.16 14.11 -35.42
C VAL A 33 20.58 13.55 -34.05
N LEU A 34 21.79 13.84 -33.57
CA LEU A 34 22.26 13.41 -32.25
C LEU A 34 21.45 14.06 -31.11
N ILE A 35 21.12 15.35 -31.22
CA ILE A 35 20.26 16.05 -30.25
C ILE A 35 18.86 15.45 -30.28
N ALA A 36 18.28 15.21 -31.46
CA ALA A 36 16.96 14.60 -31.60
C ALA A 36 16.94 13.16 -31.06
N ALA A 37 17.98 12.36 -31.33
CA ALA A 37 18.14 11.00 -30.82
C ALA A 37 18.32 10.97 -29.29
N ALA A 38 19.11 11.89 -28.72
CA ALA A 38 19.25 12.03 -27.28
C ALA A 38 17.93 12.46 -26.62
N TRP A 39 17.15 13.33 -27.27
CA TRP A 39 15.83 13.75 -26.80
C TRP A 39 14.78 12.63 -26.89
N ALA A 40 14.83 11.84 -27.95
CA ALA A 40 14.00 10.65 -28.14
C ALA A 40 14.35 9.56 -27.11
N ALA A 41 15.64 9.30 -26.87
CA ALA A 41 16.10 8.35 -25.86
C ALA A 41 15.69 8.79 -24.45
N ARG A 42 15.82 10.09 -24.13
CA ARG A 42 15.36 10.65 -22.85
C ARG A 42 13.84 10.53 -22.70
N SER A 43 13.09 10.82 -23.75
CA SER A 43 11.63 10.70 -23.75
C SER A 43 11.19 9.25 -23.60
N ALA A 44 11.81 8.31 -24.32
CA ALA A 44 11.53 6.89 -24.21
C ALA A 44 11.87 6.33 -22.81
N MET A 45 12.96 6.79 -22.21
CA MET A 45 13.32 6.44 -20.83
C MET A 45 12.28 6.96 -19.83
N ILE A 46 11.81 8.21 -19.98
CA ILE A 46 10.76 8.77 -19.13
C ILE A 46 9.45 8.00 -19.30
N VAL A 47 9.03 7.71 -20.54
CA VAL A 47 7.82 6.93 -20.82
C VAL A 47 7.91 5.54 -20.19
N ARG A 48 9.04 4.83 -20.37
CA ARG A 48 9.26 3.52 -19.75
C ARG A 48 9.25 3.58 -18.22
N LEU A 49 9.81 4.64 -17.63
CA LEU A 49 9.74 4.87 -16.19
C LEU A 49 8.28 5.11 -15.74
N LEU A 50 7.52 5.93 -16.45
CA LEU A 50 6.10 6.16 -16.17
C LEU A 50 5.27 4.89 -16.30
N ASP A 51 5.48 4.08 -17.34
CA ASP A 51 4.80 2.80 -17.53
C ASP A 51 5.15 1.81 -16.40
N SER A 52 6.42 1.74 -16.01
CA SER A 52 6.85 0.90 -14.90
C SER A 52 6.24 1.33 -13.56
N GLN A 53 6.13 2.64 -13.32
CA GLN A 53 5.50 3.20 -12.12
C GLN A 53 3.99 2.98 -12.13
N ARG A 54 3.33 3.12 -13.29
CA ARG A 54 1.91 2.81 -13.44
C ARG A 54 1.61 1.34 -13.13
N ALA A 55 2.37 0.41 -13.72
CA ALA A 55 2.22 -1.02 -13.43
C ALA A 55 2.54 -1.37 -11.96
N ALA A 56 3.45 -0.64 -11.30
CA ALA A 56 3.70 -0.81 -9.87
C ALA A 56 2.57 -0.23 -9.01
N ALA A 57 1.96 0.89 -9.42
CA ALA A 57 0.80 1.50 -8.78
C ALA A 57 -0.44 0.61 -8.89
N ASP A 58 -0.75 0.07 -10.07
CA ASP A 58 -1.89 -0.82 -10.30
C ASP A 58 -1.79 -2.09 -9.43
N ARG A 59 -0.58 -2.70 -9.37
CA ARG A 59 -0.33 -3.87 -8.49
C ARG A 59 -0.49 -3.54 -7.01
N PHE A 60 -0.09 -2.34 -6.59
CA PHE A 60 -0.24 -1.91 -5.21
C PHE A 60 -1.67 -1.54 -4.86
N ALA A 61 -2.43 -0.92 -5.78
CA ALA A 61 -3.85 -0.66 -5.60
C ALA A 61 -4.64 -1.98 -5.43
N ALA A 62 -4.34 -2.99 -6.25
CA ALA A 62 -4.91 -4.33 -6.08
C ALA A 62 -4.53 -4.95 -4.73
N TYR A 63 -3.25 -4.90 -4.36
CA TYR A 63 -2.79 -5.36 -3.03
C TYR A 63 -3.49 -4.63 -1.88
N GLN A 64 -3.66 -3.32 -1.97
CA GLN A 64 -4.32 -2.51 -0.95
C GLN A 64 -5.79 -2.92 -0.80
N GLN A 65 -6.51 -3.10 -1.91
CA GLN A 65 -7.90 -3.57 -1.90
C GLN A 65 -8.01 -4.96 -1.27
N ASP A 66 -7.14 -5.89 -1.67
CA ASP A 66 -7.12 -7.25 -1.13
C ASP A 66 -6.78 -7.25 0.37
N ALA A 67 -5.83 -6.40 0.81
CA ALA A 67 -5.44 -6.27 2.21
C ALA A 67 -6.58 -5.75 3.07
N VAL A 68 -7.28 -4.70 2.61
CA VAL A 68 -8.44 -4.14 3.32
C VAL A 68 -9.57 -5.17 3.41
N ALA A 69 -9.85 -5.88 2.32
CA ALA A 69 -10.86 -6.93 2.30
C ALA A 69 -10.52 -8.07 3.27
N ALA A 70 -9.27 -8.54 3.26
CA ALA A 70 -8.82 -9.63 4.13
C ALA A 70 -8.88 -9.25 5.62
N ILE A 71 -8.43 -8.05 5.99
CA ILE A 71 -8.46 -7.57 7.39
C ILE A 71 -9.90 -7.46 7.91
N ASN A 72 -10.79 -6.86 7.11
CA ASN A 72 -12.20 -6.73 7.49
C ASN A 72 -12.86 -8.09 7.65
N GLU A 73 -12.64 -8.99 6.69
CA GLU A 73 -13.23 -10.33 6.69
C GLU A 73 -12.70 -11.18 7.85
N LEU A 74 -11.41 -11.05 8.18
CA LEU A 74 -10.79 -11.67 9.34
C LEU A 74 -11.42 -11.16 10.64
N GLY A 75 -11.52 -9.84 10.82
CA GLY A 75 -12.12 -9.22 12.00
C GLY A 75 -13.59 -9.62 12.21
N LEU A 76 -14.37 -9.65 11.12
CA LEU A 76 -15.77 -10.10 11.15
C LEU A 76 -15.88 -11.59 11.51
N SER A 77 -15.05 -12.43 10.89
CA SER A 77 -15.05 -13.88 11.12
C SER A 77 -14.70 -14.20 12.58
N MET A 78 -13.72 -13.52 13.17
CA MET A 78 -13.36 -13.70 14.58
C MET A 78 -14.44 -13.20 15.54
N ALA A 79 -15.03 -12.04 15.27
CA ALA A 79 -16.14 -11.51 16.08
C ALA A 79 -17.30 -12.51 16.11
N ARG A 80 -17.67 -13.04 14.94
CA ARG A 80 -18.77 -14.00 14.83
C ARG A 80 -18.46 -15.33 15.52
N TYR A 81 -17.23 -15.82 15.41
CA TYR A 81 -16.77 -17.00 16.12
C TYR A 81 -16.99 -16.86 17.64
N ILE A 82 -16.62 -15.71 18.20
CA ILE A 82 -16.79 -15.43 19.63
C ILE A 82 -18.28 -15.40 20.00
N GLU A 83 -19.13 -14.73 19.21
CA GLU A 83 -20.57 -14.69 19.45
C GLU A 83 -21.20 -16.09 19.47
N GLN A 84 -20.90 -16.92 18.47
CA GLN A 84 -21.43 -18.27 18.39
C GLN A 84 -20.95 -19.15 19.55
N ALA A 85 -19.69 -18.99 19.95
CA ALA A 85 -19.15 -19.69 21.11
C ALA A 85 -19.87 -19.30 22.40
N GLN A 86 -20.14 -18.02 22.61
CA GLN A 86 -20.90 -17.53 23.76
C GLN A 86 -22.34 -18.06 23.75
N ASP A 87 -22.99 -18.07 22.59
CA ASP A 87 -24.37 -18.56 22.46
C ASP A 87 -24.48 -20.07 22.65
N ALA A 88 -23.48 -20.84 22.25
CA ALA A 88 -23.40 -22.27 22.52
C ALA A 88 -23.29 -22.56 24.03
N VAL A 89 -22.42 -21.82 24.74
CA VAL A 89 -22.28 -21.94 26.20
C VAL A 89 -23.57 -21.55 26.92
N LYS A 90 -24.23 -20.45 26.51
CA LYS A 90 -25.50 -20.03 27.12
C LYS A 90 -26.61 -21.07 26.91
N ARG A 91 -26.73 -21.62 25.70
CA ARG A 91 -27.72 -22.66 25.39
C ARG A 91 -27.46 -23.92 26.21
N GLY A 92 -26.22 -24.42 26.20
CA GLY A 92 -25.88 -25.60 26.99
C GLY A 92 -26.08 -25.38 28.49
N ALA A 93 -25.79 -24.19 29.02
CA ALA A 93 -26.06 -23.85 30.42
C ALA A 93 -27.57 -23.85 30.73
N ALA A 94 -28.39 -23.28 29.83
CA ALA A 94 -29.84 -23.31 29.96
C ALA A 94 -30.42 -24.74 29.89
N ASP A 95 -29.86 -25.58 29.01
CA ASP A 95 -30.27 -26.98 28.88
C ASP A 95 -29.85 -27.81 30.11
N ALA A 96 -28.66 -27.56 30.67
CA ALA A 96 -28.19 -28.19 31.91
C ALA A 96 -29.06 -27.82 33.13
N ILE A 97 -29.50 -26.56 33.22
CA ILE A 97 -30.42 -26.09 34.27
C ILE A 97 -31.80 -26.74 34.13
N LYS A 98 -32.29 -26.97 32.90
CA LYS A 98 -33.57 -27.67 32.67
C LYS A 98 -33.48 -29.17 32.97
N ALA A 99 -32.31 -29.78 32.79
CA ALA A 99 -32.14 -31.23 32.88
C ALA A 99 -31.83 -31.72 34.31
N ALA A 100 -31.40 -30.88 35.25
CA ALA A 100 -31.00 -31.29 36.60
C ALA A 100 -31.57 -30.37 37.71
N PRO A 101 -32.10 -30.92 38.84
CA PRO A 101 -32.55 -30.13 39.99
C PRO A 101 -31.40 -29.45 40.76
N GLU A 102 -30.18 -29.98 40.66
CA GLU A 102 -28.94 -29.40 41.18
C GLU A 102 -27.83 -29.60 40.14
N PRO A 103 -27.41 -28.56 39.41
CA PRO A 103 -26.33 -28.70 38.44
C PRO A 103 -24.99 -28.79 39.15
N ALA A 104 -24.32 -29.94 39.09
CA ALA A 104 -22.92 -30.06 39.46
C ALA A 104 -22.07 -29.26 38.46
N PRO A 105 -21.33 -28.22 38.88
CA PRO A 105 -20.61 -27.30 37.99
C PRO A 105 -19.52 -27.99 37.14
N ASP A 106 -19.08 -29.17 37.55
CA ASP A 106 -17.91 -29.86 37.00
C ASP A 106 -18.23 -30.74 35.77
N GLN A 107 -19.51 -30.93 35.44
CA GLN A 107 -19.94 -31.88 34.40
C GLN A 107 -20.34 -31.22 33.07
N ILE A 108 -20.44 -29.90 33.00
CA ILE A 108 -20.91 -29.24 31.78
C ILE A 108 -19.74 -29.01 30.81
N LYS A 109 -19.42 -30.05 30.03
CA LYS A 109 -18.50 -29.94 28.89
C LYS A 109 -19.27 -29.44 27.68
N PHE A 110 -18.95 -28.24 27.21
CA PHE A 110 -19.53 -27.67 26.00
C PHE A 110 -18.62 -27.98 24.81
N ASP A 111 -19.13 -28.71 23.82
CA ASP A 111 -18.50 -28.77 22.51
C ASP A 111 -18.92 -27.52 21.72
N VAL A 112 -17.98 -26.58 21.59
CA VAL A 112 -18.16 -25.39 20.77
C VAL A 112 -17.64 -25.70 19.38
N SER A 113 -18.49 -26.31 18.57
CA SER A 113 -18.24 -26.50 17.15
C SER A 113 -18.96 -25.41 16.35
N LEU A 114 -18.26 -24.81 15.39
CA LEU A 114 -18.88 -23.88 14.44
C LEU A 114 -19.81 -24.63 13.49
N ASP A 115 -20.83 -23.94 13.00
CA ASP A 115 -21.57 -24.41 11.84
C ASP A 115 -20.60 -24.55 10.64
N PRO A 116 -20.75 -25.57 9.78
CA PRO A 116 -19.81 -25.85 8.69
C PRO A 116 -19.56 -24.67 7.73
N GLU A 117 -20.60 -23.86 7.48
CA GLU A 117 -20.49 -22.67 6.64
C GLU A 117 -19.57 -21.60 7.25
N TRP A 118 -19.68 -21.39 8.56
CA TRP A 118 -18.85 -20.44 9.29
C TRP A 118 -17.41 -20.94 9.42
N GLN A 119 -17.22 -22.24 9.60
CA GLN A 119 -15.89 -22.84 9.57
C GLN A 119 -15.21 -22.61 8.21
N ALA A 120 -15.90 -22.88 7.10
CA ALA A 120 -15.37 -22.62 5.77
C ALA A 120 -15.06 -21.13 5.53
N ARG A 121 -15.87 -20.22 6.09
CA ARG A 121 -15.63 -18.77 6.03
C ARG A 121 -14.38 -18.36 6.82
N VAL A 122 -14.23 -18.82 8.06
CA VAL A 122 -13.05 -18.55 8.90
C VAL A 122 -11.76 -19.06 8.23
N THR A 123 -11.82 -20.25 7.62
CA THR A 123 -10.68 -20.80 6.85
C THR A 123 -10.31 -19.90 5.68
N ARG A 124 -11.29 -19.53 4.82
CA ARG A 124 -11.04 -18.62 3.68
C ARG A 124 -10.50 -17.27 4.12
N ALA A 125 -11.05 -16.69 5.19
CA ALA A 125 -10.58 -15.42 5.75
C ALA A 125 -9.12 -15.52 6.24
N THR A 126 -8.80 -16.62 6.92
CA THR A 126 -7.43 -16.89 7.40
C THR A 126 -6.45 -17.08 6.24
N ASP A 127 -6.83 -17.80 5.20
CA ASP A 127 -5.98 -18.04 4.03
C ASP A 127 -5.76 -16.76 3.22
N ALA A 128 -6.81 -15.94 3.05
CA ALA A 128 -6.69 -14.62 2.45
C ALA A 128 -5.72 -13.73 3.26
N TRP A 129 -5.84 -13.74 4.59
CA TRP A 129 -4.93 -12.99 5.46
C TRP A 129 -3.47 -13.43 5.33
N ARG A 130 -3.21 -14.75 5.32
CA ARG A 130 -1.85 -15.29 5.12
C ARG A 130 -1.27 -14.89 3.78
N LEU A 131 -2.08 -14.89 2.72
CA LEU A 131 -1.66 -14.42 1.41
C LEU A 131 -1.26 -12.93 1.45
N ILE A 132 -2.01 -12.09 2.18
CA ILE A 132 -1.68 -10.67 2.36
C ILE A 132 -0.37 -10.50 3.12
N LEU A 133 -0.15 -11.25 4.20
CA LEU A 133 1.13 -11.22 4.92
C LEU A 133 2.31 -11.59 4.01
N ALA A 134 2.17 -12.66 3.22
CA ALA A 134 3.19 -13.08 2.27
C ALA A 134 3.45 -12.02 1.19
N ARG A 135 2.38 -11.44 0.63
CA ARG A 135 2.48 -10.35 -0.36
C ARG A 135 3.04 -9.06 0.24
N GLY A 136 2.87 -8.85 1.54
CA GLY A 136 3.43 -7.72 2.28
C GLY A 136 4.93 -7.61 2.09
N HIS A 137 5.68 -8.71 2.09
CA HIS A 137 7.13 -8.67 1.84
C HIS A 137 7.53 -8.10 0.47
N ALA A 138 6.67 -8.20 -0.54
CA ALA A 138 6.96 -7.74 -1.89
C ALA A 138 6.43 -6.33 -2.19
N PHE A 139 5.36 -5.90 -1.50
CA PHE A 139 4.61 -4.70 -1.85
C PHE A 139 4.43 -3.69 -0.71
N ALA A 140 4.64 -4.09 0.54
CA ALA A 140 4.55 -3.19 1.70
C ALA A 140 5.80 -2.31 1.79
N GLY A 141 5.60 -1.00 1.99
CA GLY A 141 6.67 -0.12 2.44
C GLY A 141 7.02 -0.35 3.91
N ASN A 142 8.13 0.23 4.36
CA ASN A 142 8.53 0.23 5.77
C ASN A 142 7.35 0.72 6.65
N GLY A 143 7.00 -0.02 7.70
CA GLY A 143 5.87 0.28 8.60
C GLY A 143 4.51 -0.31 8.21
N VAL A 144 4.21 -0.60 6.94
CA VAL A 144 3.01 -1.39 6.58
C VAL A 144 3.20 -2.85 7.02
N HIS A 145 4.41 -3.39 6.83
CA HIS A 145 4.74 -4.75 7.28
C HIS A 145 4.58 -4.90 8.79
N ASP A 146 5.11 -3.95 9.58
CA ASP A 146 5.01 -3.98 11.04
C ASP A 146 3.56 -3.88 11.51
N ALA A 147 2.75 -3.03 10.87
CA ALA A 147 1.32 -2.92 11.17
C ALA A 147 0.56 -4.23 10.84
N LEU A 148 0.91 -4.90 9.74
CA LEU A 148 0.33 -6.21 9.42
C LEU A 148 0.75 -7.29 10.41
N ALA A 149 2.02 -7.27 10.86
CA ALA A 149 2.50 -8.17 11.90
C ALA A 149 1.77 -7.95 13.23
N ALA A 150 1.49 -6.70 13.61
CA ALA A 150 0.70 -6.38 14.80
C ALA A 150 -0.73 -6.92 14.73
N VAL A 151 -1.38 -6.88 13.55
CA VAL A 151 -2.69 -7.52 13.34
C VAL A 151 -2.59 -9.04 13.54
N ASP A 152 -1.54 -9.68 13.04
CA ASP A 152 -1.36 -11.14 13.19
C ASP A 152 -1.07 -11.55 14.64
N GLU A 153 -0.26 -10.77 15.36
CA GLU A 153 -0.02 -10.95 16.78
C GLU A 153 -1.31 -10.81 17.59
N GLN A 154 -2.10 -9.77 17.31
CA GLN A 154 -3.39 -9.56 17.98
C GLN A 154 -4.39 -10.68 17.63
N ARG A 155 -4.39 -11.20 16.40
CA ARG A 155 -5.15 -12.41 16.02
C ARG A 155 -4.73 -13.61 16.85
N ALA A 156 -3.43 -13.82 17.09
CA ALA A 156 -2.94 -14.90 17.94
C ALA A 156 -3.42 -14.74 19.40
N VAL A 157 -3.46 -13.51 19.92
CA VAL A 157 -4.03 -13.21 21.26
C VAL A 157 -5.50 -13.61 21.34
N VAL A 158 -6.31 -13.24 20.34
CA VAL A 158 -7.74 -13.63 20.27
C VAL A 158 -7.89 -15.15 20.32
N VAL A 159 -7.15 -15.88 19.49
CA VAL A 159 -7.17 -17.35 19.46
C VAL A 159 -6.73 -17.93 20.81
N GLY A 160 -5.72 -17.34 21.44
CA GLY A 160 -5.27 -17.74 22.78
C GLY A 160 -6.35 -17.60 23.85
N HIS A 161 -7.16 -16.54 23.80
CA HIS A 161 -8.30 -16.36 24.71
C HIS A 161 -9.44 -17.35 24.41
N LEU A 162 -9.73 -17.58 23.13
CA LEU A 162 -10.75 -18.55 22.69
C LEU A 162 -10.42 -19.97 23.15
N ASN A 163 -9.17 -20.41 22.99
CA ASN A 163 -8.71 -21.73 23.44
C ASN A 163 -8.77 -21.90 24.96
N LYS A 164 -8.76 -20.80 25.72
CA LYS A 164 -8.92 -20.77 27.18
C LYS A 164 -10.36 -20.53 27.62
N HIS A 165 -11.32 -20.51 26.69
CA HIS A 165 -12.73 -20.19 26.93
C HIS A 165 -12.96 -18.81 27.60
N ARG A 166 -12.03 -17.86 27.44
CA ARG A 166 -12.11 -16.50 27.98
C ARG A 166 -12.79 -15.57 26.97
N PHE A 167 -14.09 -15.79 26.71
CA PHE A 167 -14.80 -15.12 25.62
C PHE A 167 -14.92 -13.59 25.79
N GLY A 168 -14.98 -13.09 27.03
CA GLY A 168 -14.98 -11.65 27.31
C GLY A 168 -13.68 -10.99 26.85
N ASP A 169 -12.54 -11.59 27.21
CA ASP A 169 -11.22 -11.08 26.81
C ASP A 169 -10.99 -11.25 25.29
N ALA A 170 -11.46 -12.35 24.71
CA ALA A 170 -11.42 -12.56 23.27
C ALA A 170 -12.18 -11.46 22.52
N LYS A 171 -13.35 -11.04 23.04
CA LYS A 171 -14.14 -9.95 22.47
C LYS A 171 -13.38 -8.63 22.52
N SER A 172 -12.87 -8.24 23.70
CA SER A 172 -12.06 -7.02 23.85
C SER A 172 -10.83 -7.03 22.93
N ALA A 173 -10.20 -8.19 22.75
CA ALA A 173 -9.06 -8.35 21.85
C ALA A 173 -9.44 -8.18 20.37
N VAL A 174 -10.61 -8.67 19.95
CA VAL A 174 -11.14 -8.44 18.58
C VAL A 174 -11.54 -6.98 18.38
N ASP A 175 -12.14 -6.34 19.37
CA ASP A 175 -12.50 -4.93 19.29
C ASP A 175 -11.23 -4.08 19.10
N ARG A 176 -10.17 -4.34 19.87
CA ARG A 176 -8.86 -3.72 19.64
C ARG A 176 -8.32 -3.97 18.23
N LEU A 177 -8.41 -5.20 17.72
CA LEU A 177 -7.96 -5.54 16.36
C LEU A 177 -8.70 -4.69 15.31
N ARG A 178 -10.02 -4.54 15.45
CA ARG A 178 -10.87 -3.81 14.49
C ARG A 178 -10.72 -2.29 14.61
N GLU A 179 -10.65 -1.78 15.83
CA GLU A 179 -10.68 -0.33 16.10
C GLU A 179 -9.31 0.32 16.02
N TYR A 180 -8.25 -0.41 16.35
CA TYR A 180 -6.90 0.12 16.38
C TYR A 180 -5.99 -0.52 15.33
N GLU A 181 -5.69 -1.82 15.44
CA GLU A 181 -4.65 -2.46 14.60
C GLU A 181 -5.01 -2.36 13.09
N SER A 182 -6.27 -2.63 12.74
CA SER A 182 -6.77 -2.51 11.36
C SER A 182 -6.68 -1.06 10.83
N ARG A 183 -6.97 -0.06 11.68
CA ARG A 183 -6.87 1.35 11.28
C ARG A 183 -5.43 1.77 11.05
N GLN A 184 -4.48 1.26 11.84
CA GLN A 184 -3.07 1.52 11.62
C GLN A 184 -2.60 0.99 10.26
N VAL A 185 -3.04 -0.21 9.87
CA VAL A 185 -2.76 -0.74 8.53
C VAL A 185 -3.33 0.18 7.45
N TYR A 186 -4.58 0.64 7.58
CA TYR A 186 -5.19 1.55 6.59
C TYR A 186 -4.43 2.86 6.44
N ARG A 187 -4.04 3.48 7.55
CA ARG A 187 -3.27 4.74 7.52
C ARG A 187 -1.91 4.52 6.87
N ARG A 188 -1.22 3.43 7.20
CA ARG A 188 0.09 3.10 6.61
C ARG A 188 -0.03 2.82 5.11
N LEU A 189 -1.07 2.11 4.67
CA LEU A 189 -1.35 1.89 3.24
C LEU A 189 -1.61 3.21 2.50
N GLN A 190 -2.35 4.15 3.11
CA GLN A 190 -2.58 5.48 2.55
C GLN A 190 -1.30 6.30 2.43
N VAL A 191 -0.42 6.26 3.44
CA VAL A 191 0.89 6.94 3.40
C VAL A 191 1.74 6.41 2.24
N VAL A 192 1.85 5.08 2.09
CA VAL A 192 2.60 4.48 0.97
C VAL A 192 2.00 4.82 -0.39
N ALA A 193 0.67 4.95 -0.49
CA ALA A 193 0.03 5.42 -1.72
C ALA A 193 0.44 6.86 -2.06
N LEU A 194 0.44 7.76 -1.07
CA LEU A 194 0.86 9.16 -1.23
C LEU A 194 2.35 9.29 -1.59
N GLU A 195 3.23 8.48 -0.99
CA GLU A 195 4.66 8.43 -1.34
C GLU A 195 4.90 8.11 -2.82
N ARG A 196 4.13 7.14 -3.35
CA ARG A 196 4.19 6.75 -4.76
C ARG A 196 3.67 7.87 -5.66
N GLU A 197 2.61 8.55 -5.24
CA GLU A 197 2.04 9.70 -5.96
C GLU A 197 3.05 10.87 -6.04
N VAL A 198 3.70 11.22 -4.93
CA VAL A 198 4.79 12.23 -4.88
C VAL A 198 5.92 11.85 -5.84
N THR A 199 6.31 10.58 -5.84
CA THR A 199 7.36 10.07 -6.75
C THR A 199 6.95 10.22 -8.22
N MET A 200 5.70 9.90 -8.56
CA MET A 200 5.17 10.09 -9.91
C MET A 200 5.13 11.57 -10.32
N MET A 201 4.66 12.46 -9.43
CA MET A 201 4.60 13.90 -9.70
C MET A 201 5.98 14.49 -10.02
N ARG A 202 7.05 14.00 -9.34
CA ARG A 202 8.44 14.38 -9.62
C ARG A 202 8.91 13.96 -11.02
N LEU A 203 8.49 12.77 -11.48
CA LEU A 203 8.86 12.24 -12.80
C LEU A 203 8.16 12.99 -13.95
N VAL A 204 6.93 13.49 -13.72
CA VAL A 204 6.10 14.16 -14.74
C VAL A 204 6.38 15.68 -14.84
N GLN A 205 7.36 16.22 -14.09
CA GLN A 205 7.68 17.66 -14.11
C GLN A 205 8.27 18.12 -15.47
N THR A 206 7.40 18.38 -16.43
CA THR A 206 7.74 19.04 -17.70
C THR A 206 7.71 20.55 -17.55
N ARG A 207 8.39 21.30 -18.44
CA ARG A 207 8.45 22.78 -18.37
C ARG A 207 7.08 23.45 -18.27
N ARG A 208 6.06 22.91 -18.94
CA ARG A 208 4.69 23.47 -18.94
C ARG A 208 3.91 23.14 -17.67
N LEU A 209 4.06 21.93 -17.13
CA LEU A 209 3.34 21.48 -15.93
C LEU A 209 4.10 21.75 -14.62
N ARG A 210 5.33 22.26 -14.70
CA ARG A 210 6.23 22.40 -13.54
C ARG A 210 5.62 23.13 -12.36
N ARG A 211 4.89 24.23 -12.61
CA ARG A 211 4.29 25.03 -11.52
C ARG A 211 3.13 24.29 -10.84
N GLU A 212 2.28 23.64 -11.61
CA GLU A 212 1.15 22.86 -11.08
C GLU A 212 1.63 21.61 -10.36
N MET A 213 2.55 20.85 -10.97
CA MET A 213 3.13 19.67 -10.35
C MET A 213 3.89 19.99 -9.06
N LYS A 214 4.59 21.14 -8.98
CA LYS A 214 5.22 21.59 -7.72
C LYS A 214 4.20 21.92 -6.63
N ARG A 215 3.06 22.52 -6.97
CA ARG A 215 1.98 22.79 -6.00
C ARG A 215 1.34 21.49 -5.52
N ALA A 216 1.04 20.57 -6.44
CA ALA A 216 0.49 19.27 -6.13
C ALA A 216 1.47 18.44 -5.27
N GLU A 217 2.77 18.45 -5.60
CA GLU A 217 3.81 17.81 -4.80
C GLU A 217 3.86 18.37 -3.38
N ALA A 218 3.86 19.70 -3.23
CA ALA A 218 3.88 20.34 -1.91
C ALA A 218 2.66 19.94 -1.07
N PHE A 219 1.47 19.91 -1.68
CA PHE A 219 0.25 19.46 -1.03
C PHE A 219 0.33 17.98 -0.61
N ALA A 220 0.81 17.10 -1.50
CA ALA A 220 0.94 15.67 -1.20
C ALA A 220 1.97 15.40 -0.09
N ILE A 221 3.08 16.15 -0.05
CA ILE A 221 4.06 16.10 1.06
C ILE A 221 3.41 16.54 2.38
N GLU A 222 2.60 17.59 2.37
CA GLU A 222 1.86 18.02 3.57
C GLU A 222 0.89 16.93 4.05
N GLN A 223 0.16 16.27 3.14
CA GLN A 223 -0.74 15.16 3.50
C GLN A 223 0.03 13.96 4.05
N LEU A 224 1.20 13.66 3.50
CA LEU A 224 2.08 12.60 4.01
C LEU A 224 2.50 12.88 5.46
N GLN A 225 2.97 14.11 5.74
CA GLN A 225 3.36 14.51 7.09
C GLN A 225 2.18 14.43 8.07
N ARG A 226 0.99 14.87 7.66
CA ARG A 226 -0.24 14.73 8.48
C ARG A 226 -0.57 13.26 8.74
N GLY A 227 -0.47 12.40 7.72
CA GLY A 227 -0.71 10.96 7.86
C GLY A 227 0.25 10.32 8.86
N GLU A 228 1.55 10.62 8.78
CA GLU A 228 2.55 10.16 9.74
C GLU A 228 2.30 10.66 11.16
N GLN A 229 1.91 11.94 11.31
CA GLN A 229 1.54 12.51 12.61
C GLN A 229 0.32 11.79 13.21
N MET A 230 -0.74 11.57 12.42
CA MET A 230 -1.93 10.85 12.88
C MET A 230 -1.62 9.42 13.34
N ILE A 231 -0.66 8.76 12.68
CA ILE A 231 -0.19 7.43 13.11
C ILE A 231 0.54 7.53 14.44
N ALA A 232 1.52 8.44 14.55
CA ALA A 232 2.29 8.63 15.77
C ALA A 232 1.42 9.07 16.96
N ASP A 233 0.42 9.93 16.73
CA ASP A 233 -0.55 10.37 17.73
C ASP A 233 -1.37 9.19 18.24
N ALA A 234 -1.91 8.37 17.35
CA ALA A 234 -2.67 7.19 17.77
C ALA A 234 -1.78 6.14 18.48
N GLU A 235 -0.52 5.98 18.08
CA GLU A 235 0.44 5.13 18.81
C GLU A 235 0.75 5.69 20.21
N ARG A 236 0.71 7.02 20.40
CA ARG A 236 0.87 7.64 21.73
C ARG A 236 -0.38 7.50 22.58
N GLU A 237 -1.55 7.79 22.01
CA GLU A 237 -2.84 7.65 22.70
C GLU A 237 -3.08 6.21 23.14
N HIS A 238 -2.77 5.23 22.30
CA HIS A 238 -2.91 3.81 22.64
C HIS A 238 -1.97 3.39 23.77
N ARG A 239 -0.69 3.81 23.72
CA ARG A 239 0.27 3.56 24.79
C ARG A 239 -0.13 4.20 26.12
N ASN A 240 -0.67 5.42 26.08
CA ASN A 240 -1.03 6.18 27.28
C ASN A 240 -2.41 5.80 27.85
N GLY A 241 -3.35 5.37 26.99
CA GLY A 241 -4.67 4.87 27.37
C GLY A 241 -4.67 3.42 27.88
N GLY A 242 -3.53 2.72 27.82
CA GLY A 242 -3.37 1.32 28.24
C GLY A 242 -3.16 1.10 29.75
N THR A 243 -3.09 2.16 30.56
CA THR A 243 -3.11 2.02 32.03
C THR A 243 -4.54 2.22 32.53
N PRO A 244 -5.24 1.16 33.02
CA PRO A 244 -6.37 1.42 33.89
C PRO A 244 -5.80 2.13 35.13
N GLN A 245 -6.17 3.40 35.32
CA GLN A 245 -6.08 4.01 36.64
C GLN A 245 -7.05 3.25 37.56
N THR A 246 -6.62 2.11 38.10
CA THR A 246 -7.09 1.67 39.40
C THR A 246 -6.46 2.60 40.41
N GLY A 247 -7.20 3.64 40.80
CA GLY A 247 -6.77 4.64 41.76
C GLY A 247 -7.91 5.05 42.67
N ALA A 248 -7.96 4.36 43.83
CA ALA A 248 -8.60 4.69 45.10
C ALA A 248 -10.13 4.78 45.16
#